data_AF-A0AAW2Z530-F1
#
_entry.id   AF-A0AAW2Z530-F1
#
_cell.length_a   1.000
_cell.length_b   1.000
_cell.length_c   1.000
_cell.angle_alpha   90.00
_cell.angle_beta   90.00
_cell.angle_gamma   90.00
#
_symmetry.space_group_name_H-M   'P 1'
#
loop_
_entity.id
_entity.type
_entity.pdbx_description
1 polymer ?
#
loop_
_entity_poly.entity_id
_entity_poly.type
_entity_poly.pdbx_seq_one_letter_code
_entity_poly.pdbx_strand_id
1 'polypeptide(L)'
;MATVRYGDLVHLRSIVHNKYLSVDRRGDLSADRNLAGDYESFTIEGKAHKMPILSNDKIHIRSFAGKFVTVSIQGNPYANRDVPTEMETLVIRVDDSNKPVTYEDVITIASRGNKLFSADPDGTILASTNKSDFRWDEFQFVKVLDPVLLKAAEQSSWTSAPALSKQEAEDASIKEEEERKRQEAEDAAKLKSEQEGQILKEKQEYLRKQEQERIRKEREEYDRLEEERLRLEQENARKEQERIRLENEEQERLRLEQERLEQERLERERLELERLEQERYRLEQERIKAEQDEQERLRREQAEREKQTFHEDDERRKQAERELRQQQREQREREQIERQIRQEKENAARSQQDKLDEKLRIEQERERFERMRMEEKNRVATQANALNPNPTSPPQNRSRSNSTSTKTCLLMKFKSSAHNQGHVEISNDGDDRIIANAVMHYDDANSKIVVTQASDNRIMCVIKKRLLALHPSFNIKRNDVLIATCTQRFKVGSRKFNYELANGLKYELIGEFGHHFLVKKDDVLFCTMWDNKEVFKLDINTTNSAEVMHVIAMYMIMLEQRIATGNFSAWKL
;
A
#
# COMPACT_ATOMS: atom_id res chain seq x y z
N MET A 1 -47.14 -51.70 16.43
CA MET A 1 -46.69 -50.52 15.67
C MET A 1 -46.35 -50.94 14.26
N ALA A 2 -46.78 -50.18 13.25
CA ALA A 2 -46.45 -50.47 11.85
C ALA A 2 -45.12 -49.78 11.49
N THR A 3 -44.19 -50.51 10.85
CA THR A 3 -42.91 -49.94 10.39
C THR A 3 -43.04 -49.31 9.01
N VAL A 4 -42.36 -48.17 8.82
CA VAL A 4 -42.24 -47.47 7.52
C VAL A 4 -41.16 -48.14 6.69
N ARG A 5 -41.39 -48.31 5.38
CA ARG A 5 -40.54 -49.09 4.48
C ARG A 5 -40.14 -48.34 3.22
N TYR A 6 -39.05 -48.78 2.61
CA TYR A 6 -38.60 -48.25 1.32
C TYR A 6 -39.62 -48.57 0.21
N GLY A 7 -40.12 -47.53 -0.44
CA GLY A 7 -41.21 -47.57 -1.41
C GLY A 7 -42.61 -47.68 -0.81
N ASP A 8 -42.79 -47.40 0.48
CA ASP A 8 -44.11 -47.02 1.01
C ASP A 8 -44.47 -45.61 0.47
N LEU A 9 -45.75 -45.41 0.15
CA LEU A 9 -46.33 -44.09 -0.08
C LEU A 9 -46.77 -43.51 1.28
N VAL A 10 -46.29 -42.32 1.61
CA VAL A 10 -46.46 -41.68 2.92
C VAL A 10 -46.77 -40.19 2.79
N HIS A 11 -47.48 -39.66 3.78
CA HIS A 11 -47.58 -38.22 4.02
C HIS A 11 -46.62 -37.83 5.15
N LEU A 12 -46.04 -36.64 5.09
CA LEU A 12 -45.23 -36.07 6.16
C LEU A 12 -46.01 -34.96 6.87
N ARG A 13 -46.13 -35.02 8.19
CA ARG A 13 -46.90 -34.07 8.99
C ARG A 13 -46.01 -33.38 10.04
N SER A 14 -46.01 -32.06 10.07
CA SER A 14 -45.37 -31.27 11.13
C SER A 14 -46.13 -31.45 12.45
N ILE A 15 -45.40 -31.76 13.52
CA ILE A 15 -45.99 -32.04 14.83
C ILE A 15 -46.50 -30.76 15.52
N VAL A 16 -45.89 -29.60 15.30
CA VAL A 16 -46.24 -28.37 16.05
C VAL A 16 -47.56 -27.76 15.60
N HIS A 17 -47.78 -27.68 14.29
CA HIS A 17 -48.97 -27.05 13.72
C HIS A 17 -49.91 -28.05 13.01
N ASN A 18 -49.60 -29.36 13.06
CA ASN A 18 -50.46 -30.45 12.56
C ASN A 18 -50.82 -30.35 11.06
N LYS A 19 -50.00 -29.64 10.26
CA LYS A 19 -50.17 -29.51 8.81
C LYS A 19 -49.25 -30.49 8.07
N TYR A 20 -49.66 -30.86 6.86
CA TYR A 20 -48.90 -31.73 5.98
C TYR A 20 -47.89 -30.94 5.15
N LEU A 21 -46.70 -31.50 4.99
CA LEU A 21 -45.70 -31.10 4.00
C LEU A 21 -46.28 -31.36 2.60
N SER A 22 -46.12 -30.40 1.70
CA SER A 22 -46.51 -30.46 0.29
C SER A 22 -45.38 -29.97 -0.62
N VAL A 23 -45.40 -30.42 -1.87
CA VAL A 23 -44.52 -29.93 -2.95
C VAL A 23 -45.39 -29.40 -4.07
N ASP A 24 -45.16 -28.16 -4.49
CA ASP A 24 -45.91 -27.54 -5.59
C ASP A 24 -45.47 -28.08 -6.98
N ARG A 25 -45.98 -27.48 -8.07
CA ARG A 25 -45.58 -27.85 -9.45
C ARG A 25 -44.21 -27.31 -9.87
N ARG A 26 -43.65 -26.32 -9.19
CA ARG A 26 -42.30 -25.77 -9.42
C ARG A 26 -41.23 -26.56 -8.66
N GLY A 27 -41.63 -27.22 -7.57
CA GLY A 27 -40.78 -27.97 -6.67
C GLY A 27 -40.54 -27.27 -5.33
N ASP A 28 -41.29 -26.21 -5.02
CA ASP A 28 -41.17 -25.48 -3.76
C ASP A 28 -41.87 -26.26 -2.62
N LEU A 29 -41.25 -26.31 -1.43
CA LEU A 29 -41.77 -27.05 -0.27
C LEU A 29 -42.50 -26.09 0.70
N SER A 30 -43.71 -26.49 1.13
CA SER A 30 -44.49 -25.82 2.18
C SER A 30 -45.12 -26.84 3.12
N ALA A 31 -45.45 -26.44 4.35
CA ALA A 31 -46.33 -27.21 5.24
C ALA A 31 -47.54 -26.38 5.66
N ASP A 32 -48.29 -25.86 4.68
CA ASP A 32 -49.49 -25.03 4.85
C ASP A 32 -50.80 -25.83 4.88
N ARG A 33 -50.77 -27.13 4.54
CA ARG A 33 -51.96 -27.94 4.19
C ARG A 33 -52.60 -28.67 5.38
N ASN A 34 -53.91 -28.50 5.57
CA ASN A 34 -54.68 -29.17 6.65
C ASN A 34 -55.16 -30.59 6.29
N LEU A 35 -55.18 -30.94 5.01
CA LEU A 35 -55.57 -32.25 4.48
C LEU A 35 -54.48 -32.72 3.51
N ALA A 36 -54.27 -34.02 3.43
CA ALA A 36 -53.30 -34.61 2.52
C ALA A 36 -53.99 -35.22 1.28
N GLY A 37 -53.45 -34.90 0.11
CA GLY A 37 -53.79 -35.47 -1.19
C GLY A 37 -52.51 -35.76 -1.98
N ASP A 38 -52.54 -35.47 -3.28
CA ASP A 38 -51.45 -35.82 -4.21
C ASP A 38 -50.16 -35.04 -3.92
N TYR A 39 -50.22 -33.71 -3.74
CA TYR A 39 -49.03 -32.86 -3.54
C TYR A 39 -48.34 -33.10 -2.19
N GLU A 40 -49.05 -33.65 -1.22
CA GLU A 40 -48.57 -34.05 0.11
C GLU A 40 -48.04 -35.48 0.15
N SER A 41 -48.15 -36.23 -0.97
CA SER A 41 -47.76 -37.64 -1.08
C SER A 41 -46.32 -37.81 -1.53
N PHE A 42 -45.56 -38.58 -0.74
CA PHE A 42 -44.15 -38.88 -0.96
C PHE A 42 -43.89 -40.39 -1.01
N THR A 43 -42.91 -40.80 -1.82
CA THR A 43 -42.34 -42.15 -1.79
C THR A 43 -40.94 -42.08 -1.19
N ILE A 44 -40.62 -42.98 -0.26
CA ILE A 44 -39.29 -43.03 0.37
C ILE A 44 -38.40 -44.06 -0.35
N GLU A 45 -37.42 -43.60 -1.12
CA GLU A 45 -36.50 -44.43 -1.88
C GLU A 45 -35.11 -44.52 -1.20
N GLY A 46 -34.26 -45.46 -1.65
CA GLY A 46 -32.92 -45.68 -1.08
C GLY A 46 -32.47 -47.14 -1.13
N LYS A 47 -32.81 -47.92 -0.10
CA LYS A 47 -32.55 -49.37 -0.06
C LYS A 47 -33.59 -50.15 -0.87
N ALA A 48 -33.41 -51.48 -0.95
CA ALA A 48 -34.34 -52.39 -1.60
C ALA A 48 -35.78 -52.24 -1.08
N HIS A 49 -36.75 -52.29 -2.00
CA HIS A 49 -38.17 -52.09 -1.72
C HIS A 49 -38.71 -53.05 -0.63
N LYS A 50 -39.63 -52.54 0.19
CA LYS A 50 -40.27 -53.21 1.35
C LYS A 50 -39.36 -53.56 2.54
N MET A 51 -38.07 -53.25 2.49
CA MET A 51 -37.20 -53.23 3.68
C MET A 51 -37.65 -52.14 4.66
N PRO A 52 -37.55 -52.34 5.98
CA PRO A 52 -37.81 -51.28 6.96
C PRO A 52 -36.75 -50.18 6.87
N ILE A 53 -37.18 -48.94 7.08
CA ILE A 53 -36.27 -47.80 7.31
C ILE A 53 -35.79 -47.86 8.76
N LEU A 54 -34.50 -47.64 8.98
CA LEU A 54 -33.91 -47.54 10.33
C LEU A 54 -33.60 -46.08 10.69
N SER A 55 -33.58 -45.74 11.98
CA SER A 55 -33.09 -44.43 12.44
C SER A 55 -31.60 -44.28 12.09
N ASN A 56 -31.22 -43.11 11.59
CA ASN A 56 -29.95 -42.78 10.92
C ASN A 56 -29.72 -43.42 9.53
N ASP A 57 -30.75 -44.01 8.89
CA ASP A 57 -30.64 -44.40 7.48
C ASP A 57 -30.52 -43.20 6.54
N LYS A 58 -29.70 -43.37 5.50
CA LYS A 58 -29.66 -42.51 4.32
C LYS A 58 -30.81 -42.89 3.38
N ILE A 59 -31.67 -41.92 3.08
CA ILE A 59 -32.88 -42.07 2.28
C ILE A 59 -32.99 -40.97 1.22
N HIS A 60 -33.91 -41.15 0.29
CA HIS A 60 -34.32 -40.16 -0.70
C HIS A 60 -35.84 -39.98 -0.62
N ILE A 61 -36.31 -38.73 -0.53
CA ILE A 61 -37.75 -38.42 -0.51
C ILE A 61 -38.14 -37.98 -1.91
N ARG A 62 -39.10 -38.68 -2.53
CA ARG A 62 -39.60 -38.39 -3.87
C ARG A 62 -41.04 -37.89 -3.79
N SER A 63 -41.30 -36.70 -4.33
CA SER A 63 -42.64 -36.11 -4.44
C SER A 63 -43.51 -36.87 -5.46
N PHE A 64 -44.83 -36.70 -5.37
CA PHE A 64 -45.80 -37.16 -6.37
C PHE A 64 -45.49 -36.69 -7.81
N ALA A 65 -44.91 -35.49 -7.97
CA ALA A 65 -44.43 -34.98 -9.26
C ALA A 65 -43.20 -35.75 -9.81
N GLY A 66 -42.75 -36.80 -9.13
CA GLY A 66 -41.62 -37.65 -9.50
C GLY A 66 -40.26 -37.08 -9.10
N LYS A 67 -40.21 -35.85 -8.57
CA LYS A 67 -38.97 -35.12 -8.24
C LYS A 67 -38.46 -35.42 -6.84
N PHE A 68 -37.14 -35.48 -6.67
CA PHE A 68 -36.48 -35.73 -5.39
C PHE A 68 -36.23 -34.44 -4.59
N VAL A 69 -36.54 -34.49 -3.30
CA VAL A 69 -36.30 -33.42 -2.31
C VAL A 69 -34.79 -33.28 -2.07
N THR A 70 -34.33 -32.04 -2.04
CA THR A 70 -32.94 -31.62 -1.81
C THR A 70 -32.90 -30.35 -0.98
N VAL A 71 -31.72 -29.91 -0.57
CA VAL A 71 -31.54 -28.68 0.23
C VAL A 71 -30.47 -27.80 -0.41
N SER A 72 -30.79 -26.51 -0.59
CA SER A 72 -29.85 -25.53 -1.12
C SER A 72 -28.66 -25.30 -0.19
N ILE A 73 -27.57 -24.74 -0.72
CA ILE A 73 -26.41 -24.35 0.10
C ILE A 73 -26.82 -23.28 1.14
N GLN A 74 -27.72 -22.36 0.76
CA GLN A 74 -28.33 -21.38 1.67
C GLN A 74 -29.12 -22.06 2.80
N GLY A 75 -29.80 -23.18 2.52
CA GLY A 75 -30.65 -23.89 3.48
C GLY A 75 -32.14 -23.87 3.15
N ASN A 76 -32.50 -23.72 1.87
CA ASN A 76 -33.89 -23.75 1.40
C ASN A 76 -34.15 -25.13 0.78
N PRO A 77 -35.08 -25.93 1.30
CA PRO A 77 -35.48 -27.20 0.67
C PRO A 77 -36.32 -26.97 -0.60
N TYR A 78 -36.08 -27.79 -1.62
CA TYR A 78 -36.84 -27.81 -2.88
C TYR A 78 -36.78 -29.21 -3.50
N ALA A 79 -37.63 -29.52 -4.47
CA ALA A 79 -37.74 -30.83 -5.11
C ALA A 79 -37.88 -30.71 -6.64
N ASN A 80 -36.75 -30.62 -7.35
CA ASN A 80 -36.74 -30.40 -8.80
C ASN A 80 -35.95 -31.44 -9.63
N ARG A 81 -35.20 -32.37 -8.99
CA ARG A 81 -34.39 -33.37 -9.69
C ARG A 81 -35.17 -34.64 -10.04
N ASP A 82 -34.94 -35.17 -11.24
CA ASP A 82 -35.52 -36.44 -11.72
C ASP A 82 -34.75 -37.69 -11.26
N VAL A 83 -33.50 -37.51 -10.84
CA VAL A 83 -32.61 -38.58 -10.36
C VAL A 83 -31.94 -38.10 -9.06
N PRO A 84 -31.93 -38.91 -7.98
CA PRO A 84 -31.32 -38.52 -6.73
C PRO A 84 -29.79 -38.59 -6.85
N THR A 85 -29.12 -37.55 -6.36
CA THR A 85 -27.66 -37.51 -6.22
C THR A 85 -27.28 -37.42 -4.74
N GLU A 86 -25.97 -37.27 -4.48
CA GLU A 86 -25.39 -37.08 -3.15
C GLU A 86 -25.91 -35.84 -2.38
N MET A 87 -26.64 -34.92 -3.03
CA MET A 87 -27.32 -33.77 -2.41
C MET A 87 -28.75 -34.09 -1.96
N GLU A 88 -29.45 -34.96 -2.69
CA GLU A 88 -30.80 -35.43 -2.40
C GLU A 88 -30.81 -36.52 -1.31
N THR A 89 -29.64 -36.91 -0.79
CA THR A 89 -29.50 -37.82 0.34
C THR A 89 -29.89 -37.11 1.64
N LEU A 90 -31.00 -37.53 2.22
CA LEU A 90 -31.48 -37.11 3.53
C LEU A 90 -31.23 -38.22 4.56
N VAL A 91 -31.26 -37.89 5.85
CA VAL A 91 -31.12 -38.83 6.96
C VAL A 91 -32.28 -38.66 7.92
N ILE A 92 -33.08 -39.71 8.11
CA ILE A 92 -34.14 -39.72 9.13
C ILE A 92 -33.51 -40.07 10.48
N ARG A 93 -33.87 -39.34 11.54
CA ARG A 93 -33.51 -39.69 12.92
C ARG A 93 -34.75 -39.72 13.80
N VAL A 94 -34.79 -40.73 14.67
CA VAL A 94 -35.77 -40.83 15.77
C VAL A 94 -35.05 -40.74 17.11
N ASP A 95 -33.96 -41.49 17.23
CA ASP A 95 -33.03 -41.50 18.35
C ASP A 95 -31.67 -42.03 17.89
N ASP A 96 -30.67 -42.05 18.78
CA ASP A 96 -29.31 -42.55 18.50
C ASP A 96 -29.23 -44.08 18.31
N SER A 97 -30.33 -44.82 18.48
CA SER A 97 -30.38 -46.25 18.20
C SER A 97 -30.69 -46.52 16.72
N ASN A 98 -30.20 -47.64 16.20
CA ASN A 98 -30.48 -48.06 14.81
C ASN A 98 -31.83 -48.81 14.69
N LYS A 99 -32.87 -48.33 15.40
CA LYS A 99 -34.18 -49.01 15.46
C LYS A 99 -35.00 -48.82 14.16
N PRO A 100 -35.90 -49.74 13.81
CA PRO A 100 -36.87 -49.52 12.74
C PRO A 100 -37.81 -48.35 13.05
N VAL A 101 -38.01 -47.46 12.08
CA VAL A 101 -38.92 -46.31 12.17
C VAL A 101 -40.37 -46.78 12.01
N THR A 102 -41.27 -46.29 12.85
CA THR A 102 -42.71 -46.57 12.79
C THR A 102 -43.52 -45.34 12.40
N TYR A 103 -44.78 -45.55 11.99
CA TYR A 103 -45.75 -44.47 11.76
C TYR A 103 -46.19 -43.75 13.06
N GLU A 104 -45.76 -44.24 14.22
CA GLU A 104 -46.07 -43.66 15.54
C GLU A 104 -44.90 -42.82 16.08
N ASP A 105 -43.67 -43.05 15.61
CA ASP A 105 -42.48 -42.27 16.00
C ASP A 105 -42.56 -40.81 15.52
N VAL A 106 -42.04 -39.89 16.33
CA VAL A 106 -41.68 -38.54 15.91
C VAL A 106 -40.26 -38.58 15.33
N ILE A 107 -40.06 -37.93 14.19
CA ILE A 107 -38.82 -37.98 13.41
C ILE A 107 -38.28 -36.57 13.19
N THR A 108 -36.96 -36.45 13.06
CA THR A 108 -36.30 -35.28 12.44
C THR A 108 -35.69 -35.72 11.11
N ILE A 109 -35.63 -34.80 10.13
CA ILE A 109 -35.07 -35.06 8.80
C ILE A 109 -33.85 -34.17 8.61
N ALA A 110 -32.68 -34.75 8.45
CA ALA A 110 -31.42 -34.03 8.25
C ALA A 110 -30.98 -34.08 6.78
N SER A 111 -30.55 -32.95 6.24
CA SER A 111 -29.83 -32.86 4.97
C SER A 111 -28.42 -33.44 5.06
N ARG A 112 -27.77 -33.70 3.91
CA ARG A 112 -26.34 -34.03 3.80
C ARG A 112 -25.43 -33.14 4.66
N GLY A 113 -25.72 -31.84 4.74
CA GLY A 113 -24.97 -30.86 5.53
C GLY A 113 -25.24 -30.90 7.04
N ASN A 114 -25.95 -31.92 7.53
CA ASN A 114 -26.51 -32.02 8.87
C ASN A 114 -27.41 -30.84 9.29
N LYS A 115 -27.94 -30.06 8.32
CA LYS A 115 -29.00 -29.09 8.60
C LYS A 115 -30.33 -29.83 8.70
N LEU A 116 -31.07 -29.66 9.79
CA LEU A 116 -32.40 -30.24 10.01
C LEU A 116 -33.45 -29.47 9.20
N PHE A 117 -34.43 -30.17 8.66
CA PHE A 117 -35.65 -29.57 8.13
C PHE A 117 -36.48 -29.03 9.30
N SER A 118 -37.00 -27.82 9.14
CA SER A 118 -37.89 -27.14 10.10
C SER A 118 -39.12 -26.63 9.37
N ALA A 119 -40.29 -26.74 10.01
CA ALA A 119 -41.55 -26.19 9.53
C ALA A 119 -41.97 -25.00 10.39
N ASP A 120 -41.76 -23.80 9.87
CA ASP A 120 -42.09 -22.56 10.56
C ASP A 120 -43.61 -22.35 10.69
N PRO A 121 -44.09 -21.57 11.69
CA PRO A 121 -45.53 -21.42 11.97
C PRO A 121 -46.39 -20.87 10.82
N ASP A 122 -45.80 -20.16 9.87
CA ASP A 122 -46.45 -19.67 8.65
C ASP A 122 -46.70 -20.80 7.63
N GLY A 123 -45.95 -21.90 7.70
CA GLY A 123 -45.93 -22.99 6.74
C GLY A 123 -44.70 -22.99 5.83
N THR A 124 -43.74 -22.09 6.03
CA THR A 124 -42.47 -22.07 5.29
C THR A 124 -41.59 -23.24 5.75
N ILE A 125 -40.92 -23.89 4.80
CA ILE A 125 -39.99 -25.00 5.06
C ILE A 125 -38.56 -24.51 4.88
N LEU A 126 -37.76 -24.62 5.94
CA LEU A 126 -36.35 -24.26 5.94
C LEU A 126 -35.48 -25.44 6.37
N ALA A 127 -34.18 -25.35 6.10
CA ALA A 127 -33.18 -26.24 6.65
C ALA A 127 -31.93 -25.45 7.06
N SER A 128 -31.93 -24.96 8.30
CA SER A 128 -30.99 -23.94 8.80
C SER A 128 -30.20 -24.37 10.04
N THR A 129 -30.86 -25.01 11.02
CA THR A 129 -30.29 -25.48 12.29
C THR A 129 -29.53 -26.79 12.12
N ASN A 130 -28.50 -27.04 12.94
CA ASN A 130 -27.77 -28.32 12.98
C ASN A 130 -27.99 -29.12 14.28
N LYS A 131 -28.96 -28.68 15.09
CA LYS A 131 -29.29 -29.15 16.44
C LYS A 131 -30.78 -28.94 16.64
N SER A 132 -31.48 -29.96 17.14
CA SER A 132 -32.93 -29.96 17.33
C SER A 132 -33.33 -29.17 18.57
N ASP A 133 -33.23 -27.84 18.47
CA ASP A 133 -33.52 -26.91 19.57
C ASP A 133 -34.97 -26.44 19.60
N PHE A 134 -35.73 -26.70 18.53
CA PHE A 134 -37.13 -26.31 18.42
C PHE A 134 -37.98 -27.47 17.89
N ARG A 135 -39.23 -27.54 18.36
CA ARG A 135 -40.18 -28.56 17.93
C ARG A 135 -40.62 -28.41 16.47
N TRP A 136 -40.30 -27.30 15.81
CA TRP A 136 -40.50 -27.10 14.36
C TRP A 136 -39.69 -28.09 13.52
N ASP A 137 -38.65 -28.72 14.09
CA ASP A 137 -37.87 -29.79 13.46
C ASP A 137 -38.57 -31.18 13.55
N GLU A 138 -39.69 -31.29 14.29
CA GLU A 138 -40.44 -32.54 14.53
C GLU A 138 -41.49 -32.83 13.45
N PHE A 139 -41.32 -33.95 12.74
CA PHE A 139 -42.28 -34.50 11.78
C PHE A 139 -42.78 -35.88 12.22
N GLN A 140 -43.82 -36.39 11.57
CA GLN A 140 -44.27 -37.78 11.68
C GLN A 140 -44.77 -38.28 10.33
N PHE A 141 -44.51 -39.57 10.05
CA PHE A 141 -45.08 -40.25 8.89
C PHE A 141 -46.54 -40.61 9.15
N VAL A 142 -47.43 -40.17 8.26
CA VAL A 142 -48.82 -40.61 8.21
C VAL A 142 -48.97 -41.57 7.03
N LYS A 143 -49.55 -42.75 7.28
CA LYS A 143 -49.72 -43.77 6.26
C LYS A 143 -50.86 -43.41 5.31
N VAL A 144 -50.62 -43.43 4.01
CA VAL A 144 -51.70 -43.33 3.02
C VAL A 144 -52.58 -44.58 3.12
N LEU A 145 -53.86 -44.40 3.46
CA LEU A 145 -54.85 -45.47 3.45
C LEU A 145 -55.32 -45.69 2.01
N ASP A 146 -55.35 -46.96 1.58
CA ASP A 146 -55.80 -47.34 0.25
C ASP A 146 -57.28 -46.95 0.05
N PRO A 147 -57.62 -46.10 -0.95
CA PRO A 147 -58.99 -45.67 -1.22
C PRO A 147 -59.97 -46.82 -1.49
N VAL A 148 -59.48 -48.01 -1.87
CA VAL A 148 -60.32 -49.21 -2.08
C VAL A 148 -60.86 -49.75 -0.74
N LEU A 149 -60.12 -49.62 0.36
CA LEU A 149 -60.46 -50.26 1.63
C LEU A 149 -61.51 -49.49 2.46
N LEU A 150 -61.64 -48.18 2.32
CA LEU A 150 -62.66 -47.42 3.08
C LEU A 150 -64.10 -47.82 2.71
N LYS A 151 -64.35 -48.23 1.46
CA LYS A 151 -65.71 -48.64 1.01
C LYS A 151 -66.17 -49.99 1.56
N ALA A 152 -65.30 -50.77 2.19
CA ALA A 152 -65.64 -52.09 2.73
C ALA A 152 -66.10 -52.06 4.21
N ALA A 153 -65.90 -50.93 4.91
CA ALA A 153 -66.11 -50.85 6.37
C ALA A 153 -67.55 -50.47 6.78
N GLU A 154 -68.35 -49.88 5.89
CA GLU A 154 -69.67 -49.33 6.23
C GLU A 154 -70.85 -50.32 6.04
N GLN A 155 -70.60 -51.55 5.59
CA GLN A 155 -71.64 -52.53 5.21
C GLN A 155 -71.52 -53.88 5.93
N SER A 156 -71.52 -53.90 7.28
CA SER A 156 -71.66 -55.15 8.06
C SER A 156 -72.18 -54.93 9.49
N SER A 157 -73.50 -54.84 9.67
CA SER A 157 -74.18 -55.16 10.94
C SER A 157 -75.66 -55.53 10.73
N TRP A 158 -76.22 -56.27 11.70
CA TRP A 158 -77.64 -56.66 11.88
C TRP A 158 -78.22 -57.82 11.04
N THR A 159 -78.35 -58.98 11.70
CA THR A 159 -79.41 -60.03 11.63
C THR A 159 -78.92 -61.23 12.46
N SER A 160 -79.70 -62.10 13.11
CA SER A 160 -81.07 -62.06 13.66
C SER A 160 -81.21 -63.19 14.69
N ALA A 161 -82.24 -63.20 15.55
CA ALA A 161 -82.58 -64.33 16.44
C ALA A 161 -84.11 -64.55 16.54
N PRO A 162 -84.63 -65.79 16.78
CA PRO A 162 -85.96 -66.14 16.29
C PRO A 162 -86.98 -66.72 17.31
N ALA A 163 -88.26 -66.50 16.97
CA ALA A 163 -89.45 -67.39 17.09
C ALA A 163 -89.85 -68.08 18.42
N LEU A 164 -91.15 -67.95 18.75
CA LEU A 164 -91.93 -68.94 19.52
C LEU A 164 -93.42 -68.90 19.07
N SER A 165 -94.26 -69.83 19.53
CA SER A 165 -95.27 -70.45 18.65
C SER A 165 -96.71 -70.57 19.19
N LYS A 166 -97.67 -70.54 18.24
CA LYS A 166 -98.95 -71.29 18.22
C LYS A 166 -99.88 -71.20 19.45
N GLN A 167 -100.67 -70.13 19.49
CA GLN A 167 -102.09 -70.21 19.86
C GLN A 167 -102.91 -69.56 18.73
N GLU A 168 -103.23 -70.34 17.70
CA GLU A 168 -103.83 -69.83 16.46
C GLU A 168 -104.96 -70.75 16.00
N ALA A 169 -106.20 -70.35 16.31
CA ALA A 169 -107.44 -70.95 15.80
C ALA A 169 -108.61 -69.96 15.90
N GLU A 170 -108.79 -69.31 17.05
CA GLU A 170 -109.86 -68.32 17.27
C GLU A 170 -109.37 -66.86 17.22
N ASP A 171 -108.14 -66.56 17.68
CA ASP A 171 -107.52 -65.24 17.53
C ASP A 171 -107.43 -64.79 16.05
N ALA A 172 -107.40 -65.73 15.10
CA ALA A 172 -107.10 -65.48 13.69
C ALA A 172 -107.94 -64.38 13.04
N SER A 173 -109.25 -64.28 13.32
CA SER A 173 -110.11 -63.26 12.69
C SER A 173 -109.92 -61.85 13.27
N ILE A 174 -109.64 -61.73 14.57
CA ILE A 174 -109.27 -60.45 15.20
C ILE A 174 -107.87 -60.06 14.74
N LYS A 175 -106.97 -61.04 14.66
CA LYS A 175 -105.59 -60.91 14.19
C LYS A 175 -105.54 -60.45 12.73
N GLU A 176 -106.38 -60.95 11.82
CA GLU A 176 -106.49 -60.44 10.44
C GLU A 176 -106.93 -58.97 10.39
N GLU A 177 -107.84 -58.51 11.26
CA GLU A 177 -108.24 -57.10 11.30
C GLU A 177 -107.18 -56.20 11.95
N GLU A 178 -106.50 -56.66 13.00
CA GLU A 178 -105.34 -55.97 13.56
C GLU A 178 -104.14 -55.95 12.61
N GLU A 179 -103.89 -57.03 11.87
CA GLU A 179 -102.80 -57.16 10.90
C GLU A 179 -103.06 -56.31 9.66
N ARG A 180 -104.32 -56.21 9.20
CA ARG A 180 -104.72 -55.17 8.24
C ARG A 180 -104.48 -53.77 8.77
N LYS A 181 -104.88 -53.44 10.01
CA LYS A 181 -104.64 -52.11 10.60
C LYS A 181 -103.15 -51.82 10.82
N ARG A 182 -102.34 -52.85 11.09
CA ARG A 182 -100.88 -52.75 11.13
C ARG A 182 -100.30 -52.52 9.74
N GLN A 183 -100.76 -53.22 8.72
CA GLN A 183 -100.33 -53.02 7.34
C GLN A 183 -100.70 -51.62 6.84
N GLU A 184 -101.94 -51.18 7.06
CA GLU A 184 -102.41 -49.82 6.76
C GLU A 184 -101.58 -48.75 7.52
N ALA A 185 -101.16 -49.02 8.76
CA ALA A 185 -100.29 -48.14 9.53
C ALA A 185 -98.80 -48.21 9.12
N GLU A 186 -98.30 -49.36 8.68
CA GLU A 186 -96.93 -49.57 8.20
C GLU A 186 -96.75 -48.92 6.83
N ASP A 187 -97.71 -49.10 5.92
CA ASP A 187 -97.72 -48.41 4.62
C ASP A 187 -97.86 -46.89 4.79
N ALA A 188 -98.64 -46.41 5.76
CA ALA A 188 -98.71 -44.99 6.11
C ALA A 188 -97.40 -44.47 6.72
N ALA A 189 -96.74 -45.24 7.60
CA ALA A 189 -95.45 -44.89 8.20
C ALA A 189 -94.33 -44.88 7.15
N LYS A 190 -94.36 -45.82 6.20
CA LYS A 190 -93.45 -45.93 5.07
C LYS A 190 -93.65 -44.77 4.09
N LEU A 191 -94.89 -44.45 3.70
CA LEU A 191 -95.19 -43.29 2.87
C LEU A 191 -94.71 -41.99 3.52
N LYS A 192 -94.90 -41.84 4.84
CA LYS A 192 -94.37 -40.70 5.60
C LYS A 192 -92.83 -40.67 5.61
N SER A 193 -92.18 -41.81 5.81
CA SER A 193 -90.71 -41.93 5.77
C SER A 193 -90.14 -41.62 4.38
N GLU A 194 -90.84 -42.03 3.32
CA GLU A 194 -90.49 -41.69 1.93
C GLU A 194 -90.66 -40.19 1.65
N GLN A 195 -91.71 -39.54 2.18
CA GLN A 195 -91.89 -38.08 2.10
C GLN A 195 -90.81 -37.31 2.89
N GLU A 196 -90.52 -37.71 4.13
CA GLU A 196 -89.44 -37.12 4.94
C GLU A 196 -88.07 -37.31 4.26
N GLY A 197 -87.84 -38.47 3.62
CA GLY A 197 -86.65 -38.76 2.82
C GLY A 197 -86.55 -37.95 1.52
N GLN A 198 -87.68 -37.60 0.88
CA GLN A 198 -87.70 -36.67 -0.26
C GLN A 198 -87.36 -35.24 0.19
N ILE A 199 -88.02 -34.74 1.24
CA ILE A 199 -87.75 -33.41 1.81
C ILE A 199 -86.28 -33.27 2.25
N LEU A 200 -85.70 -34.32 2.82
CA LEU A 200 -84.28 -34.33 3.20
C LEU A 200 -83.35 -34.25 1.97
N LYS A 201 -83.66 -34.94 0.87
CA LYS A 201 -82.89 -34.86 -0.38
C LYS A 201 -82.99 -33.47 -1.02
N GLU A 202 -84.19 -32.90 -1.11
CA GLU A 202 -84.38 -31.54 -1.63
C GLU A 202 -83.61 -30.50 -0.79
N LYS A 203 -83.64 -30.63 0.54
CA LYS A 203 -82.87 -29.78 1.46
C LYS A 203 -81.36 -29.94 1.28
N GLN A 204 -80.86 -31.16 1.06
CA GLN A 204 -79.45 -31.41 0.75
C GLN A 204 -79.05 -30.80 -0.60
N GLU A 205 -79.89 -30.93 -1.64
CA GLU A 205 -79.63 -30.28 -2.93
C GLU A 205 -79.65 -28.75 -2.85
N TYR A 206 -80.58 -28.17 -2.09
CA TYR A 206 -80.65 -26.73 -1.88
C TYR A 206 -79.37 -26.20 -1.21
N LEU A 207 -78.92 -26.85 -0.13
CA LEU A 207 -77.67 -26.50 0.54
C LEU A 207 -76.46 -26.64 -0.40
N ARG A 208 -76.38 -27.73 -1.17
CA ARG A 208 -75.32 -27.95 -2.15
C ARG A 208 -75.30 -26.88 -3.26
N LYS A 209 -76.47 -26.41 -3.71
CA LYS A 209 -76.60 -25.31 -4.68
C LYS A 209 -76.13 -23.97 -4.08
N GLN A 210 -76.48 -23.67 -2.82
CA GLN A 210 -75.98 -22.47 -2.13
C GLN A 210 -74.45 -22.52 -1.90
N GLU A 211 -73.92 -23.68 -1.53
CA GLU A 211 -72.47 -23.88 -1.36
C GLU A 211 -71.71 -23.70 -2.68
N GLN A 212 -72.20 -24.29 -3.77
CA GLN A 212 -71.65 -24.08 -5.12
C GLN A 212 -71.71 -22.60 -5.55
N GLU A 213 -72.80 -21.88 -5.26
CA GLU A 213 -72.90 -20.45 -5.58
C GLU A 213 -71.92 -19.60 -4.76
N ARG A 214 -71.73 -19.91 -3.47
CA ARG A 214 -70.71 -19.27 -2.62
C ARG A 214 -69.31 -19.51 -3.17
N ILE A 215 -68.94 -20.76 -3.44
CA ILE A 215 -67.63 -21.11 -4.01
C ILE A 215 -67.40 -20.43 -5.36
N ARG A 216 -68.44 -20.25 -6.18
CA ARG A 216 -68.33 -19.53 -7.46
C ARG A 216 -68.05 -18.04 -7.24
N LYS A 217 -68.78 -17.38 -6.34
CA LYS A 217 -68.57 -15.96 -5.99
C LYS A 217 -67.20 -15.71 -5.34
N GLU A 218 -66.76 -16.62 -4.48
CA GLU A 218 -65.45 -16.58 -3.82
C GLU A 218 -64.30 -16.71 -4.84
N ARG A 219 -64.45 -17.56 -5.87
CA ARG A 219 -63.53 -17.61 -7.03
C ARG A 219 -63.60 -16.34 -7.88
N GLU A 220 -64.80 -15.89 -8.24
CA GLU A 220 -65.01 -14.63 -8.97
C GLU A 220 -64.39 -13.42 -8.26
N GLU A 221 -64.27 -13.43 -6.92
CA GLU A 221 -63.57 -12.41 -6.13
C GLU A 221 -62.05 -12.63 -6.05
N TYR A 222 -61.60 -13.88 -5.85
CA TYR A 222 -60.19 -14.26 -5.88
C TYR A 222 -59.52 -13.90 -7.21
N ASP A 223 -60.13 -14.31 -8.33
CA ASP A 223 -59.62 -14.07 -9.69
C ASP A 223 -59.48 -12.56 -9.98
N ARG A 224 -60.41 -11.73 -9.48
CA ARG A 224 -60.33 -10.26 -9.59
C ARG A 224 -59.21 -9.66 -8.75
N LEU A 225 -58.99 -10.17 -7.53
CA LEU A 225 -57.89 -9.73 -6.66
C LEU A 225 -56.52 -10.16 -7.20
N GLU A 226 -56.43 -11.32 -7.87
CA GLU A 226 -55.22 -11.77 -8.56
C GLU A 226 -54.94 -10.92 -9.81
N GLU A 227 -55.96 -10.59 -10.62
CA GLU A 227 -55.83 -9.62 -11.72
C GLU A 227 -55.37 -8.22 -11.23
N GLU A 228 -55.94 -7.70 -10.14
CA GLU A 228 -55.57 -6.39 -9.59
C GLU A 228 -54.11 -6.39 -9.09
N ARG A 229 -53.69 -7.44 -8.38
CA ARG A 229 -52.30 -7.63 -7.95
C ARG A 229 -51.34 -7.69 -9.15
N LEU A 230 -51.66 -8.47 -10.18
CA LEU A 230 -50.82 -8.62 -11.37
C LEU A 230 -50.69 -7.30 -12.15
N ARG A 231 -51.77 -6.49 -12.22
CA ARG A 231 -51.73 -5.15 -12.82
C ARG A 231 -50.82 -4.20 -12.02
N LEU A 232 -50.94 -4.18 -10.70
CA LEU A 232 -50.13 -3.35 -9.81
C LEU A 232 -48.64 -3.77 -9.83
N GLU A 233 -48.35 -5.07 -9.88
CA GLU A 233 -47.00 -5.60 -10.05
C GLU A 233 -46.39 -5.17 -11.39
N GLN A 234 -47.14 -5.27 -12.49
CA GLN A 234 -46.69 -4.77 -13.81
C GLN A 234 -46.47 -3.25 -13.84
N GLU A 235 -47.31 -2.46 -13.16
CA GLU A 235 -47.13 -1.01 -13.07
C GLU A 235 -45.87 -0.66 -12.26
N ASN A 236 -45.64 -1.32 -11.13
CA ASN A 236 -44.45 -1.13 -10.30
C ASN A 236 -43.17 -1.59 -11.03
N ALA A 237 -43.20 -2.72 -11.74
CA ALA A 237 -42.09 -3.19 -12.55
C ALA A 237 -41.70 -2.20 -13.67
N ARG A 238 -42.69 -1.55 -14.31
CA ARG A 238 -42.44 -0.48 -15.29
C ARG A 238 -41.82 0.76 -14.66
N LYS A 239 -42.35 1.22 -13.52
CA LYS A 239 -41.79 2.35 -12.77
C LYS A 239 -40.35 2.10 -12.34
N GLU A 240 -40.04 0.87 -11.90
CA GLU A 240 -38.66 0.53 -11.50
C GLU A 240 -37.71 0.45 -12.69
N GLN A 241 -38.15 -0.08 -13.84
CA GLN A 241 -37.38 -0.02 -15.08
C GLN A 241 -37.14 1.43 -15.55
N GLU A 242 -38.13 2.31 -15.41
CA GLU A 242 -37.99 3.74 -15.73
C GLU A 242 -37.03 4.46 -14.76
N ARG A 243 -37.12 4.19 -13.45
CA ARG A 243 -36.15 4.68 -12.44
C ARG A 243 -34.72 4.23 -12.74
N ILE A 244 -34.52 2.92 -12.97
CA ILE A 244 -33.20 2.36 -13.31
C ILE A 244 -32.68 2.99 -14.60
N ARG A 245 -33.53 3.22 -15.60
CA ARG A 245 -33.11 3.90 -16.84
C ARG A 245 -32.67 5.34 -16.57
N LEU A 246 -33.46 6.12 -15.84
CA LEU A 246 -33.12 7.51 -15.50
C LEU A 246 -31.82 7.59 -14.69
N GLU A 247 -31.63 6.72 -13.71
CA GLU A 247 -30.40 6.65 -12.91
C GLU A 247 -29.18 6.33 -13.79
N ASN A 248 -29.31 5.39 -14.74
CA ASN A 248 -28.23 5.11 -15.70
C ASN A 248 -27.95 6.31 -16.63
N GLU A 249 -28.98 7.01 -17.13
CA GLU A 249 -28.80 8.20 -17.96
C GLU A 249 -28.25 9.42 -17.18
N GLU A 250 -28.43 9.48 -15.85
CA GLU A 250 -27.76 10.45 -14.97
C GLU A 250 -26.31 10.06 -14.68
N GLN A 251 -26.03 8.79 -14.39
CA GLN A 251 -24.66 8.30 -14.21
C GLN A 251 -23.82 8.45 -15.48
N GLU A 252 -24.38 8.19 -16.68
CA GLU A 252 -23.68 8.40 -17.95
C GLU A 252 -23.37 9.89 -18.18
N ARG A 253 -24.34 10.79 -17.92
CA ARG A 253 -24.11 12.24 -17.97
C ARG A 253 -23.02 12.70 -17.01
N LEU A 254 -23.04 12.23 -15.76
CA LEU A 254 -22.03 12.57 -14.75
C LEU A 254 -20.63 12.09 -15.16
N ARG A 255 -20.51 10.90 -15.77
CA ARG A 255 -19.24 10.38 -16.27
C ARG A 255 -18.71 11.18 -17.47
N LEU A 256 -19.58 11.55 -18.41
CA LEU A 256 -19.22 12.43 -19.54
C LEU A 256 -18.81 13.84 -19.08
N GLU A 257 -19.43 14.38 -18.04
CA GLU A 257 -19.04 15.67 -17.45
C GLU A 257 -17.68 15.58 -16.73
N GLN A 258 -17.43 14.50 -15.97
CA GLN A 258 -16.14 14.23 -15.35
C GLN A 258 -15.02 14.06 -16.40
N GLU A 259 -15.27 13.31 -17.48
CA GLU A 259 -14.29 13.14 -18.56
C GLU A 259 -13.97 14.46 -19.25
N ARG A 260 -14.98 15.31 -19.52
CA ARG A 260 -14.75 16.66 -20.08
C ARG A 260 -13.95 17.56 -19.15
N LEU A 261 -14.21 17.51 -17.83
CA LEU A 261 -13.42 18.24 -16.83
C LEU A 261 -11.98 17.74 -16.72
N GLU A 262 -11.74 16.43 -16.87
CA GLU A 262 -10.38 15.87 -16.89
C GLU A 262 -9.63 16.24 -18.19
N GLN A 263 -10.29 16.17 -19.34
CA GLN A 263 -9.74 16.64 -20.62
C GLN A 263 -9.40 18.14 -20.60
N GLU A 264 -10.29 19.00 -20.08
CA GLU A 264 -10.02 20.44 -19.96
C GLU A 264 -8.85 20.73 -19.02
N ARG A 265 -8.73 19.99 -17.91
CA ARG A 265 -7.58 20.11 -17.00
C ARG A 265 -6.27 19.70 -17.66
N LEU A 266 -6.26 18.59 -18.40
CA LEU A 266 -5.09 18.13 -19.15
C LEU A 266 -4.68 19.11 -20.27
N GLU A 267 -5.64 19.75 -20.93
CA GLU A 267 -5.37 20.78 -21.94
C GLU A 267 -4.80 22.07 -21.31
N ARG A 268 -5.37 22.52 -20.20
CA ARG A 268 -4.84 23.66 -19.41
C ARG A 268 -3.42 23.39 -18.90
N GLU A 269 -3.16 22.20 -18.35
CA GLU A 269 -1.83 21.80 -17.84
C GLU A 269 -0.78 21.76 -18.97
N ARG A 270 -1.14 21.27 -20.17
CA ARG A 270 -0.27 21.33 -21.35
C ARG A 270 0.04 22.75 -21.79
N LEU A 271 -0.97 23.63 -21.83
CA LEU A 271 -0.81 25.05 -22.18
C LEU A 271 0.04 25.82 -21.16
N GLU A 272 -0.02 25.45 -19.87
CA GLU A 272 0.81 26.03 -18.82
C GLU A 272 2.27 25.53 -18.91
N LEU A 273 2.48 24.23 -19.15
CA LEU A 273 3.80 23.65 -19.41
C LEU A 273 4.47 24.26 -20.66
N GLU A 274 3.74 24.40 -21.77
CA GLU A 274 4.28 25.01 -23.00
C GLU A 274 4.70 26.47 -22.76
N ARG A 275 3.92 27.24 -22.00
CA ARG A 275 4.28 28.62 -21.61
C ARG A 275 5.54 28.65 -20.76
N LEU A 276 5.66 27.75 -19.77
CA LEU A 276 6.84 27.65 -18.92
C LEU A 276 8.09 27.22 -19.70
N GLU A 277 7.97 26.36 -20.71
CA GLU A 277 9.07 26.01 -21.62
C GLU A 277 9.47 27.18 -22.52
N GLN A 278 8.49 27.90 -23.09
CA GLN A 278 8.76 29.12 -23.89
C GLN A 278 9.42 30.24 -23.06
N GLU A 279 8.99 30.43 -21.80
CA GLU A 279 9.59 31.40 -20.88
C GLU A 279 11.02 31.01 -20.49
N ARG A 280 11.25 29.74 -20.12
CA ARG A 280 12.60 29.20 -19.88
C ARG A 280 13.51 29.35 -21.09
N TYR A 281 13.01 29.09 -22.30
CA TYR A 281 13.78 29.24 -23.54
C TYR A 281 14.19 30.69 -23.79
N ARG A 282 13.30 31.66 -23.54
CA ARG A 282 13.62 33.10 -23.64
C ARG A 282 14.66 33.52 -22.61
N LEU A 283 14.49 33.12 -21.35
CA LEU A 283 15.43 33.42 -20.27
C LEU A 283 16.82 32.83 -20.55
N GLU A 284 16.91 31.61 -21.11
CA GLU A 284 18.20 31.02 -21.46
C GLU A 284 18.84 31.69 -22.67
N GLN A 285 18.07 32.11 -23.69
CA GLN A 285 18.59 32.95 -24.78
C GLN A 285 19.12 34.30 -24.26
N GLU A 286 18.43 34.94 -23.32
CA GLU A 286 18.86 36.19 -22.70
C GLU A 286 20.14 36.01 -21.87
N ARG A 287 20.24 34.93 -21.09
CA ARG A 287 21.47 34.55 -20.36
C ARG A 287 22.65 34.29 -21.30
N ILE A 288 22.46 33.50 -22.36
CA ILE A 288 23.51 33.21 -23.36
C ILE A 288 23.98 34.51 -24.03
N LYS A 289 23.07 35.44 -24.34
CA LYS A 289 23.44 36.74 -24.91
C LYS A 289 24.20 37.61 -23.91
N ALA A 290 23.75 37.69 -22.66
CA ALA A 290 24.44 38.43 -21.61
C ALA A 290 25.86 37.88 -21.35
N GLU A 291 26.03 36.55 -21.36
CA GLU A 291 27.34 35.92 -21.23
C GLU A 291 28.24 36.22 -22.45
N GLN A 292 27.69 36.26 -23.67
CA GLN A 292 28.44 36.69 -24.86
C GLN A 292 28.87 38.16 -24.79
N ASP A 293 27.98 39.05 -24.38
CA ASP A 293 28.28 40.48 -24.18
C ASP A 293 29.34 40.69 -23.07
N GLU A 294 29.31 39.89 -22.00
CA GLU A 294 30.32 39.90 -20.92
C GLU A 294 31.67 39.32 -21.39
N GLN A 295 31.67 38.17 -22.08
CA GLN A 295 32.89 37.60 -22.66
C GLN A 295 33.53 38.56 -23.68
N GLU A 296 32.75 39.30 -24.48
CA GLU A 296 33.31 40.29 -25.40
C GLU A 296 33.91 41.49 -24.64
N ARG A 297 33.26 41.98 -23.59
CA ARG A 297 33.81 43.02 -22.70
C ARG A 297 35.15 42.59 -22.08
N LEU A 298 35.21 41.38 -21.52
CA LEU A 298 36.42 40.83 -20.92
C LEU A 298 37.55 40.67 -21.94
N ARG A 299 37.26 40.24 -23.17
CA ARG A 299 38.26 40.17 -24.26
C ARG A 299 38.75 41.55 -24.69
N ARG A 300 37.85 42.54 -24.78
CA ARG A 300 38.23 43.94 -25.09
C ARG A 300 39.12 44.52 -23.99
N GLU A 301 38.77 44.32 -22.72
CA GLU A 301 39.58 44.78 -21.59
C GLU A 301 40.95 44.09 -21.53
N GLN A 302 41.02 42.78 -21.76
CA GLN A 302 42.29 42.05 -21.88
C GLN A 302 43.15 42.62 -23.02
N ALA A 303 42.57 42.84 -24.21
CA ALA A 303 43.28 43.41 -25.35
C ALA A 303 43.70 44.89 -25.16
N GLU A 304 43.04 45.64 -24.28
CA GLU A 304 43.49 46.98 -23.87
C GLU A 304 44.61 46.92 -22.83
N ARG A 305 44.51 46.03 -21.83
CA ARG A 305 45.57 45.77 -20.85
C ARG A 305 46.86 45.27 -21.54
N GLU A 306 46.76 44.39 -22.52
CA GLU A 306 47.92 43.92 -23.32
C GLU A 306 48.58 45.04 -24.15
N LYS A 307 47.79 45.99 -24.68
CA LYS A 307 48.34 47.18 -25.35
C LYS A 307 49.02 48.12 -24.38
N GLN A 308 48.46 48.28 -23.17
CA GLN A 308 49.06 49.10 -22.10
C GLN A 308 50.40 48.50 -21.64
N THR A 309 50.45 47.21 -21.32
CA THR A 309 51.70 46.55 -20.90
C THR A 309 52.74 46.54 -22.03
N PHE A 310 52.34 46.32 -23.28
CA PHE A 310 53.26 46.43 -24.42
C PHE A 310 53.82 47.86 -24.58
N HIS A 311 53.00 48.89 -24.38
CA HIS A 311 53.46 50.29 -24.45
C HIS A 311 54.37 50.66 -23.27
N GLU A 312 54.06 50.21 -22.05
CA GLU A 312 54.93 50.38 -20.88
C GLU A 312 56.30 49.71 -21.09
N ASP A 313 56.34 48.47 -21.59
CA ASP A 313 57.59 47.76 -21.83
C ASP A 313 58.39 48.35 -23.00
N ASP A 314 57.74 48.89 -24.02
CA ASP A 314 58.40 49.62 -25.12
C ASP A 314 59.02 50.95 -24.65
N GLU A 315 58.31 51.74 -23.83
CA GLU A 315 58.90 52.95 -23.21
C GLU A 315 60.00 52.61 -22.20
N ARG A 316 59.85 51.55 -21.38
CA ARG A 316 60.93 51.05 -20.51
C ARG A 316 62.17 50.66 -21.31
N ARG A 317 62.02 49.99 -22.46
CA ARG A 317 63.13 49.64 -23.36
C ARG A 317 63.80 50.88 -23.94
N LYS A 318 63.04 51.86 -24.42
CA LYS A 318 63.57 53.15 -24.93
C LYS A 318 64.30 53.92 -23.83
N GLN A 319 63.78 53.91 -22.60
CA GLN A 319 64.43 54.58 -21.47
C GLN A 319 65.74 53.88 -21.09
N ALA A 320 65.75 52.56 -20.94
CA ALA A 320 66.96 51.79 -20.68
C ALA A 320 68.02 51.98 -21.79
N GLU A 321 67.61 52.10 -23.06
CA GLU A 321 68.53 52.39 -24.16
C GLU A 321 69.10 53.82 -24.09
N ARG A 322 68.29 54.81 -23.69
CA ARG A 322 68.75 56.20 -23.46
C ARG A 322 69.74 56.25 -22.30
N GLU A 323 69.46 55.57 -21.20
CA GLU A 323 70.33 55.49 -20.02
C GLU A 323 71.67 54.81 -20.36
N LEU A 324 71.65 53.70 -21.10
CA LEU A 324 72.87 53.03 -21.59
C LEU A 324 73.68 53.93 -22.55
N ARG A 325 73.02 54.64 -23.46
CA ARG A 325 73.68 55.62 -24.36
C ARG A 325 74.28 56.80 -23.58
N GLN A 326 73.67 57.22 -22.47
CA GLN A 326 74.22 58.25 -21.58
C GLN A 326 75.44 57.72 -20.83
N GLN A 327 75.36 56.55 -20.20
CA GLN A 327 76.50 55.91 -19.52
C GLN A 327 77.69 55.74 -20.46
N GLN A 328 77.47 55.34 -21.72
CA GLN A 328 78.54 55.25 -22.73
C GLN A 328 79.13 56.62 -23.13
N ARG A 329 78.37 57.72 -23.05
CA ARG A 329 78.90 59.08 -23.25
C ARG A 329 79.74 59.51 -22.06
N GLU A 330 79.21 59.39 -20.85
CA GLU A 330 79.92 59.72 -19.61
C GLU A 330 81.20 58.89 -19.44
N GLN A 331 81.19 57.61 -19.82
CA GLN A 331 82.40 56.78 -19.82
C GLN A 331 83.44 57.28 -20.82
N ARG A 332 83.04 57.61 -22.07
CA ARG A 332 83.97 58.17 -23.08
C ARG A 332 84.52 59.53 -22.67
N GLU A 333 83.72 60.36 -22.01
CA GLU A 333 84.13 61.66 -21.48
C GLU A 333 85.13 61.49 -20.32
N ARG A 334 84.85 60.58 -19.37
CA ARG A 334 85.79 60.19 -18.31
C ARG A 334 87.10 59.65 -18.90
N GLU A 335 87.05 58.79 -19.92
CA GLU A 335 88.25 58.29 -20.61
C GLU A 335 89.02 59.41 -21.33
N GLN A 336 88.35 60.42 -21.88
CA GLN A 336 89.02 61.57 -22.50
C GLN A 336 89.69 62.46 -21.44
N ILE A 337 89.00 62.75 -20.34
CA ILE A 337 89.54 63.50 -19.20
C ILE A 337 90.73 62.75 -18.57
N GLU A 338 90.62 61.43 -18.39
CA GLU A 338 91.73 60.61 -17.87
C GLU A 338 92.93 60.59 -18.83
N ARG A 339 92.71 60.52 -20.15
CA ARG A 339 93.78 60.66 -21.16
C ARG A 339 94.43 62.04 -21.12
N GLN A 340 93.66 63.12 -20.93
CA GLN A 340 94.19 64.47 -20.76
C GLN A 340 95.04 64.58 -19.48
N ILE A 341 94.49 64.19 -18.32
CA ILE A 341 95.22 64.17 -17.03
C ILE A 341 96.48 63.31 -17.13
N ARG A 342 96.45 62.20 -17.87
CA ARG A 342 97.62 61.37 -18.13
C ARG A 342 98.65 62.09 -19.00
N GLN A 343 98.25 62.74 -20.08
CA GLN A 343 99.16 63.53 -20.92
C GLN A 343 99.75 64.73 -20.17
N GLU A 344 98.97 65.41 -19.34
CA GLU A 344 99.46 66.47 -18.46
C GLU A 344 100.45 65.93 -17.43
N LYS A 345 100.19 64.77 -16.82
CA LYS A 345 101.15 64.09 -15.92
C LYS A 345 102.42 63.66 -16.64
N GLU A 346 102.32 63.10 -17.85
CA GLU A 346 103.49 62.72 -18.65
C GLU A 346 104.30 63.95 -19.11
N ASN A 347 103.65 65.05 -19.47
CA ASN A 347 104.30 66.33 -19.80
C ASN A 347 104.90 67.03 -18.58
N ALA A 348 104.23 67.00 -17.43
CA ALA A 348 104.75 67.52 -16.17
C ALA A 348 105.92 66.68 -15.65
N ALA A 349 105.85 65.34 -15.80
CA ALA A 349 106.96 64.44 -15.50
C ALA A 349 108.15 64.70 -16.43
N ARG A 350 107.94 64.90 -17.74
CA ARG A 350 109.00 65.37 -18.65
C ARG A 350 109.58 66.70 -18.18
N SER A 351 108.75 67.72 -17.92
CA SER A 351 109.24 69.02 -17.44
C SER A 351 109.87 68.99 -16.04
N GLN A 352 109.61 67.97 -15.24
CA GLN A 352 110.34 67.69 -13.99
C GLN A 352 111.64 66.93 -14.27
N GLN A 353 111.67 66.01 -15.24
CA GLN A 353 112.86 65.32 -15.70
C GLN A 353 113.83 66.29 -16.35
N ASP A 354 113.40 67.18 -17.26
CA ASP A 354 114.23 68.23 -17.86
C ASP A 354 114.85 69.14 -16.78
N LYS A 355 114.08 69.46 -15.73
CA LYS A 355 114.56 70.23 -14.57
C LYS A 355 115.48 69.42 -13.65
N LEU A 356 115.30 68.10 -13.57
CA LEU A 356 116.16 67.19 -12.83
C LEU A 356 117.46 66.93 -13.59
N ASP A 357 117.42 66.86 -14.91
CA ASP A 357 118.57 66.62 -15.79
C ASP A 357 119.42 67.89 -15.93
N GLU A 358 118.80 69.08 -16.02
CA GLU A 358 119.53 70.36 -15.96
C GLU A 358 120.03 70.63 -14.53
N LYS A 359 119.28 70.27 -13.48
CA LYS A 359 119.82 70.24 -12.11
C LYS A 359 120.99 69.27 -11.98
N LEU A 360 120.87 68.05 -12.51
CA LEU A 360 121.90 67.02 -12.49
C LEU A 360 123.10 67.43 -13.33
N ARG A 361 122.94 68.26 -14.36
CA ARG A 361 124.03 68.86 -15.11
C ARG A 361 124.76 69.92 -14.29
N ILE A 362 124.02 70.86 -13.66
CA ILE A 362 124.57 71.83 -12.71
C ILE A 362 125.20 71.12 -11.49
N GLU A 363 124.64 69.98 -11.08
CA GLU A 363 125.10 69.15 -9.97
C GLU A 363 126.23 68.20 -10.38
N GLN A 364 126.38 67.84 -11.66
CA GLN A 364 127.57 67.17 -12.21
C GLN A 364 128.70 68.17 -12.48
N GLU A 365 128.40 69.43 -12.79
CA GLU A 365 129.38 70.51 -12.81
C GLU A 365 129.83 70.84 -11.38
N ARG A 366 128.90 70.92 -10.41
CA ARG A 366 129.23 70.97 -8.98
C ARG A 366 129.93 69.71 -8.48
N GLU A 367 129.57 68.50 -8.89
CA GLU A 367 130.27 67.26 -8.51
C GLU A 367 131.61 67.13 -9.23
N ARG A 368 131.85 67.76 -10.39
CA ARG A 368 133.22 67.93 -10.90
C ARG A 368 134.00 68.87 -9.98
N PHE A 369 133.36 69.94 -9.50
CA PHE A 369 133.90 70.86 -8.51
C PHE A 369 134.08 70.25 -7.10
N GLU A 370 133.24 69.29 -6.72
CA GLU A 370 133.15 68.73 -5.38
C GLU A 370 133.71 67.31 -5.28
N ARG A 371 133.86 66.53 -6.35
CA ARG A 371 134.76 65.36 -6.36
C ARG A 371 136.21 65.81 -6.20
N MET A 372 136.59 66.93 -6.84
CA MET A 372 137.82 67.69 -6.54
C MET A 372 137.93 68.17 -5.07
N ARG A 373 136.91 67.97 -4.23
CA ARG A 373 136.81 68.47 -2.84
C ARG A 373 136.37 67.39 -1.83
N MET A 374 135.89 66.23 -2.29
CA MET A 374 135.18 65.20 -1.51
C MET A 374 135.60 63.77 -1.89
N GLU A 375 136.53 63.57 -2.84
CA GLU A 375 137.52 62.49 -2.66
C GLU A 375 138.25 62.62 -1.31
N GLU A 376 138.20 63.81 -0.69
CA GLU A 376 138.72 64.12 0.64
C GLU A 376 137.89 63.53 1.81
N LYS A 377 136.57 63.24 1.70
CA LYS A 377 135.69 62.96 2.88
C LYS A 377 134.53 61.93 2.72
N ASN A 378 134.81 60.72 3.20
CA ASN A 378 133.98 59.55 3.61
C ASN A 378 132.44 59.67 3.98
N ARG A 379 131.56 58.81 3.39
CA ARG A 379 130.69 57.68 3.93
C ARG A 379 129.80 57.82 5.22
N VAL A 380 128.68 57.08 5.52
CA VAL A 380 127.63 56.25 4.82
C VAL A 380 126.54 55.65 5.80
N ALA A 381 125.35 55.19 5.31
CA ALA A 381 124.38 54.15 5.86
C ALA A 381 123.41 54.41 7.07
N THR A 382 122.32 53.64 7.41
CA THR A 382 121.15 52.99 6.69
C THR A 382 120.00 52.40 7.60
N GLN A 383 118.70 52.63 7.25
CA GLN A 383 117.50 51.71 7.27
C GLN A 383 116.67 51.27 8.56
N ALA A 384 115.53 50.51 8.38
CA ALA A 384 114.35 50.31 9.31
C ALA A 384 113.31 49.13 9.02
N ASN A 385 112.25 48.88 9.88
CA ASN A 385 110.86 48.22 9.73
C ASN A 385 110.59 46.65 9.71
N ALA A 386 109.37 46.00 9.84
CA ALA A 386 108.10 46.13 10.67
C ALA A 386 106.92 45.05 10.45
N LEU A 387 106.03 44.76 11.47
CA LEU A 387 104.56 44.27 11.49
C LEU A 387 104.00 42.77 11.40
N ASN A 388 102.66 42.48 11.56
CA ASN A 388 101.95 41.17 11.94
C ASN A 388 100.39 40.89 11.55
N PRO A 389 99.76 39.66 11.75
CA PRO A 389 98.38 39.18 11.28
C PRO A 389 97.38 38.37 12.27
N ASN A 390 96.25 37.67 11.83
CA ASN A 390 95.60 36.34 12.31
C ASN A 390 94.02 35.98 12.02
N PRO A 391 93.11 35.17 12.75
CA PRO A 391 92.10 34.16 12.15
C PRO A 391 90.62 33.84 12.75
N THR A 392 89.89 32.74 12.32
CA THR A 392 88.73 31.87 12.92
C THR A 392 87.19 32.24 12.82
N SER A 393 86.06 31.44 13.01
CA SER A 393 85.60 29.97 13.02
C SER A 393 84.01 29.69 13.12
N PRO A 394 83.38 28.46 12.94
CA PRO A 394 81.89 28.23 12.67
C PRO A 394 81.05 27.04 13.44
N PRO A 395 80.01 26.21 12.95
CA PRO A 395 78.69 25.86 13.65
C PRO A 395 78.11 24.34 13.69
N GLN A 396 76.83 24.00 14.12
CA GLN A 396 76.28 22.58 14.27
C GLN A 396 74.71 22.22 14.52
N ASN A 397 74.17 21.04 14.02
CA ASN A 397 73.10 20.01 14.49
C ASN A 397 71.59 20.33 14.98
N ARG A 398 70.54 19.45 15.22
CA ARG A 398 70.00 18.08 14.73
C ARG A 398 68.68 17.43 15.42
N SER A 399 67.60 17.00 14.67
CA SER A 399 66.53 15.89 14.91
C SER A 399 65.33 16.00 15.97
N ARG A 400 64.26 15.13 16.21
CA ARG A 400 63.77 13.72 15.83
C ARG A 400 62.27 13.27 16.22
N SER A 401 61.51 12.49 15.38
CA SER A 401 60.45 11.37 15.52
C SER A 401 59.08 11.33 16.36
N ASN A 402 58.06 10.61 15.79
CA ASN A 402 56.92 9.76 16.33
C ASN A 402 55.40 10.15 16.24
N SER A 403 54.49 9.18 16.44
CA SER A 403 53.06 9.13 15.97
C SER A 403 51.98 8.75 17.02
N THR A 404 50.69 9.07 16.78
CA THR A 404 49.51 8.62 17.57
C THR A 404 48.22 8.48 16.73
N SER A 405 47.22 7.76 17.26
CA SER A 405 45.86 7.59 16.69
C SER A 405 44.83 8.37 17.52
N THR A 406 43.78 8.91 16.89
CA THR A 406 42.74 9.71 17.54
C THR A 406 41.33 9.18 17.26
N LYS A 407 40.41 9.39 18.21
CA LYS A 407 38.96 9.25 17.97
C LYS A 407 38.44 10.47 17.23
N THR A 408 37.48 10.26 16.33
CA THR A 408 36.77 11.30 15.61
C THR A 408 35.44 11.58 16.30
N CYS A 409 35.07 12.84 16.46
CA CYS A 409 33.76 13.29 16.93
C CYS A 409 33.27 14.32 15.91
N LEU A 410 32.02 14.19 15.44
CA LEU A 410 31.54 14.95 14.28
C LEU A 410 30.38 15.87 14.67
N LEU A 411 30.61 17.17 14.53
CA LEU A 411 29.60 18.19 14.76
C LEU A 411 28.86 18.49 13.46
N MET A 412 27.53 18.36 13.45
CA MET A 412 26.68 18.74 12.31
C MET A 412 25.91 20.03 12.60
N LYS A 413 26.21 21.08 11.85
CA LYS A 413 25.44 22.35 11.88
C LYS A 413 24.51 22.40 10.66
N PHE A 414 23.22 22.57 10.91
CA PHE A 414 22.25 22.88 9.86
C PHE A 414 22.13 24.40 9.73
N LYS A 415 22.33 24.91 8.51
CA LYS A 415 21.96 26.28 8.15
C LYS A 415 20.74 26.21 7.24
N SER A 416 19.60 26.71 7.75
CA SER A 416 18.38 26.88 6.97
C SER A 416 18.55 28.07 6.03
N SER A 417 18.78 27.81 4.74
CA SER A 417 18.67 28.84 3.70
C SER A 417 17.21 28.96 3.23
N ALA A 418 16.83 30.14 2.72
CA ALA A 418 15.49 30.33 2.17
C ALA A 418 15.29 29.47 0.90
N HIS A 419 14.13 28.81 0.82
CA HIS A 419 13.65 27.98 -0.30
C HIS A 419 14.42 26.67 -0.53
N ASN A 420 13.84 25.55 -0.06
CA ASN A 420 14.13 24.17 -0.48
C ASN A 420 15.61 23.72 -0.47
N GLN A 421 16.47 24.33 0.37
CA GLN A 421 17.87 23.95 0.53
C GLN A 421 18.30 23.91 2.00
N GLY A 422 18.98 22.83 2.38
CA GLY A 422 19.57 22.64 3.70
C GLY A 422 21.06 22.36 3.60
N HIS A 423 21.88 23.16 4.28
CA HIS A 423 23.33 22.93 4.36
C HIS A 423 23.69 22.08 5.58
N VAL A 424 24.59 21.12 5.38
CA VAL A 424 25.14 20.25 6.43
C VAL A 424 26.66 20.43 6.43
N GLU A 425 27.16 21.15 7.45
CA GLU A 425 28.59 21.32 7.71
C GLU A 425 29.07 20.24 8.69
N ILE A 426 30.17 19.56 8.38
CA ILE A 426 30.75 18.48 9.20
C ILE A 426 32.19 18.82 9.56
N SER A 427 32.44 19.15 10.83
CA SER A 427 33.78 19.41 11.37
C SER A 427 34.21 18.33 12.37
N ASN A 428 35.52 18.24 12.62
CA ASN A 428 36.06 17.48 13.74
C ASN A 428 35.83 18.24 15.05
N ASP A 429 35.66 17.54 16.17
CA ASP A 429 35.64 18.19 17.49
C ASP A 429 37.06 18.63 17.89
N GLY A 430 37.21 19.89 18.29
CA GLY A 430 38.49 20.52 18.64
C GLY A 430 39.32 21.11 17.49
N ASP A 431 38.87 21.03 16.22
CA ASP A 431 39.54 21.67 15.07
C ASP A 431 38.46 22.16 14.09
N ASP A 432 38.32 23.48 13.88
CA ASP A 432 37.29 24.11 13.02
C ASP A 432 37.42 23.79 11.50
N ARG A 433 38.24 22.79 11.17
CA ARG A 433 38.40 22.21 9.85
C ARG A 433 37.16 21.39 9.49
N ILE A 434 36.41 21.94 8.54
CA ILE A 434 35.38 21.23 7.78
C ILE A 434 36.04 20.02 7.09
N ILE A 435 35.59 18.82 7.44
CA ILE A 435 36.00 17.55 6.81
C ILE A 435 35.13 17.28 5.58
N ALA A 436 33.83 17.62 5.65
CA ALA A 436 32.90 17.52 4.54
C ALA A 436 31.79 18.57 4.68
N ASN A 437 31.36 19.13 3.54
CA ASN A 437 30.12 19.89 3.43
C ASN A 437 29.19 19.17 2.45
N ALA A 438 27.90 19.09 2.77
CA ALA A 438 26.87 18.62 1.86
C ALA A 438 25.74 19.65 1.74
N VAL A 439 25.11 19.69 0.57
CA VAL A 439 23.87 20.46 0.33
C VAL A 439 22.75 19.48 0.03
N MET A 440 21.60 19.69 0.66
CA MET A 440 20.36 18.98 0.38
C MET A 440 19.50 19.86 -0.51
N HIS A 441 19.13 19.36 -1.69
CA HIS A 441 18.18 20.01 -2.59
C HIS A 441 16.86 19.25 -2.59
N TYR A 442 15.77 19.94 -2.27
CA TYR A 442 14.41 19.39 -2.27
C TYR A 442 13.72 19.63 -3.62
N ASP A 443 13.68 18.59 -4.44
CA ASP A 443 13.02 18.56 -5.74
C ASP A 443 11.59 18.01 -5.56
N ASP A 444 10.70 18.89 -5.11
CA ASP A 444 9.29 18.54 -4.85
C ASP A 444 8.56 18.12 -6.14
N ALA A 445 8.87 18.76 -7.27
CA ALA A 445 8.27 18.48 -8.57
C ALA A 445 8.51 17.03 -9.01
N ASN A 446 9.73 16.52 -8.88
CA ASN A 446 10.02 15.11 -9.14
C ASN A 446 9.77 14.20 -7.92
N SER A 447 9.42 14.77 -6.76
CA SER A 447 9.34 14.05 -5.49
C SER A 447 10.65 13.31 -5.17
N LYS A 448 11.77 14.05 -5.12
CA LYS A 448 13.13 13.56 -4.83
C LYS A 448 13.86 14.48 -3.84
N ILE A 449 14.80 13.90 -3.10
CA ILE A 449 15.84 14.63 -2.37
C ILE A 449 17.16 14.26 -3.01
N VAL A 450 17.95 15.28 -3.37
CA VAL A 450 19.29 15.11 -3.94
C VAL A 450 20.29 15.64 -2.92
N VAL A 451 21.21 14.80 -2.47
CA VAL A 451 22.32 15.22 -1.60
C VAL A 451 23.56 15.39 -2.49
N THR A 452 24.07 16.62 -2.57
CA THR A 452 25.31 16.96 -3.27
C THR A 452 26.43 17.20 -2.27
N GLN A 453 27.68 16.94 -2.66
CA GLN A 453 28.86 17.37 -1.92
C GLN A 453 29.14 18.84 -2.28
N ALA A 454 29.23 19.74 -1.29
CA ALA A 454 29.21 21.18 -1.54
C ALA A 454 30.51 21.75 -2.14
N SER A 455 31.60 20.96 -2.20
CA SER A 455 32.87 21.39 -2.78
C SER A 455 33.00 21.13 -4.28
N ASP A 456 32.19 20.24 -4.85
CA ASP A 456 32.23 19.84 -6.27
C ASP A 456 30.82 19.65 -6.88
N ASN A 457 29.76 19.95 -6.13
CA ASN A 457 28.34 19.68 -6.45
C ASN A 457 28.04 18.23 -6.86
N ARG A 458 28.92 17.28 -6.53
CA ARG A 458 28.77 15.88 -6.93
C ARG A 458 27.58 15.25 -6.24
N ILE A 459 26.69 14.62 -7.00
CA ILE A 459 25.57 13.85 -6.45
C ILE A 459 26.12 12.67 -5.64
N MET A 460 25.88 12.70 -4.33
CA MET A 460 26.30 11.67 -3.38
C MET A 460 25.22 10.60 -3.22
N CYS A 461 23.96 11.02 -3.11
CA CYS A 461 22.81 10.12 -3.20
C CYS A 461 21.54 10.81 -3.71
N VAL A 462 20.59 10.00 -4.19
CA VAL A 462 19.23 10.42 -4.54
C VAL A 462 18.22 9.53 -3.80
N ILE A 463 17.25 10.16 -3.14
CA ILE A 463 16.16 9.51 -2.40
C ILE A 463 14.83 9.87 -3.07
N LYS A 464 13.92 8.91 -3.29
CA LYS A 464 12.61 9.15 -3.93
C LYS A 464 11.49 9.24 -2.89
N LYS A 465 10.86 10.40 -2.77
CA LYS A 465 9.79 10.76 -1.79
C LYS A 465 8.58 9.81 -1.88
N ARG A 466 8.24 9.33 -3.08
CA ARG A 466 7.14 8.34 -3.32
C ARG A 466 7.36 7.00 -2.59
N LEU A 467 8.56 6.68 -2.11
CA LEU A 467 8.84 5.48 -1.32
C LEU A 467 8.75 5.70 0.20
N LEU A 468 8.59 6.94 0.68
CA LEU A 468 8.62 7.27 2.12
C LEU A 468 7.24 7.18 2.82
N ALA A 469 6.14 7.17 2.06
CA ALA A 469 4.78 7.28 2.61
C ALA A 469 3.94 5.99 2.55
N LEU A 470 4.33 5.01 1.73
CA LEU A 470 3.46 3.87 1.36
C LEU A 470 4.16 2.50 1.30
N HIS A 471 5.49 2.42 1.46
CA HIS A 471 6.21 1.15 1.50
C HIS A 471 7.30 1.17 2.58
N PRO A 472 7.57 0.05 3.27
CA PRO A 472 8.57 -0.02 4.33
C PRO A 472 10.03 0.05 3.84
N SER A 473 10.29 0.02 2.53
CA SER A 473 11.65 -0.12 1.97
C SER A 473 11.91 0.84 0.82
N PHE A 474 13.14 1.35 0.73
CA PHE A 474 13.58 2.20 -0.39
C PHE A 474 15.08 2.08 -0.70
N ASN A 475 15.40 2.36 -1.95
CA ASN A 475 16.72 2.17 -2.54
C ASN A 475 17.49 3.49 -2.61
N ILE A 476 18.75 3.45 -2.18
CA ILE A 476 19.70 4.58 -2.21
C ILE A 476 20.68 4.34 -3.35
N LYS A 477 20.71 5.27 -4.31
CA LYS A 477 21.52 5.21 -5.53
C LYS A 477 22.53 6.35 -5.61
N ARG A 478 23.67 6.09 -6.27
CA ARG A 478 24.67 7.08 -6.72
C ARG A 478 25.01 6.77 -8.18
N ASN A 479 24.91 7.76 -9.07
CA ASN A 479 25.05 7.57 -10.52
C ASN A 479 24.19 6.39 -11.02
N ASP A 480 22.95 6.33 -10.53
CA ASP A 480 21.98 5.22 -10.68
C ASP A 480 22.40 3.80 -10.22
N VAL A 481 23.63 3.58 -9.77
CA VAL A 481 24.05 2.32 -9.12
C VAL A 481 23.47 2.24 -7.71
N LEU A 482 22.88 1.10 -7.35
CA LEU A 482 22.37 0.82 -6.00
C LEU A 482 23.53 0.65 -5.01
N ILE A 483 23.56 1.44 -3.93
CA ILE A 483 24.56 1.28 -2.85
C ILE A 483 23.92 0.66 -1.61
N ALA A 484 22.65 0.98 -1.30
CA ALA A 484 22.00 0.51 -0.08
C ALA A 484 20.47 0.42 -0.24
N THR A 485 19.86 -0.41 0.59
CA THR A 485 18.41 -0.54 0.75
C THR A 485 18.07 -0.31 2.22
N CYS A 486 17.29 0.74 2.52
CA CYS A 486 16.73 0.91 3.86
C CYS A 486 15.41 0.14 3.95
N THR A 487 15.14 -0.48 5.11
CA THR A 487 13.88 -1.19 5.43
C THR A 487 13.44 -0.92 6.86
N GLN A 488 12.42 -0.09 7.00
CA GLN A 488 11.69 0.16 8.24
C GLN A 488 10.82 -1.06 8.59
N ARG A 489 10.97 -1.63 9.79
CA ARG A 489 10.10 -2.71 10.27
C ARG A 489 9.23 -2.20 11.40
N PHE A 490 7.94 -2.02 11.15
CA PHE A 490 7.00 -1.59 12.18
C PHE A 490 6.56 -2.74 13.09
N LYS A 491 6.65 -2.49 14.39
CA LYS A 491 5.65 -2.93 15.37
C LYS A 491 5.20 -1.68 16.12
N VAL A 492 3.90 -1.52 16.36
CA VAL A 492 3.39 -0.31 17.03
C VAL A 492 4.06 -0.15 18.40
N GLY A 493 4.63 1.02 18.65
CA GLY A 493 5.38 1.33 19.89
C GLY A 493 6.91 1.22 19.80
N SER A 494 7.50 0.54 18.81
CA SER A 494 8.97 0.47 18.67
C SER A 494 9.46 0.80 17.26
N ARG A 495 10.22 1.91 17.15
CA ARG A 495 10.62 2.52 15.88
C ARG A 495 12.05 2.11 15.48
N LYS A 496 12.22 0.85 15.06
CA LYS A 496 13.49 0.33 14.52
C LYS A 496 13.58 0.50 13.00
N PHE A 497 14.76 0.85 12.48
CA PHE A 497 15.06 0.82 11.04
C PHE A 497 16.24 -0.11 10.78
N ASN A 498 16.12 -0.96 9.74
CA ASN A 498 17.22 -1.76 9.22
C ASN A 498 17.76 -1.08 7.97
N TYR A 499 19.07 -1.15 7.75
CA TYR A 499 19.74 -0.55 6.61
C TYR A 499 20.80 -1.51 6.10
N GLU A 500 20.61 -2.02 4.89
CA GLU A 500 21.40 -3.09 4.30
C GLU A 500 22.15 -2.53 3.09
N LEU A 501 23.47 -2.57 3.13
CA LEU A 501 24.30 -2.19 2.00
C LEU A 501 24.21 -3.23 0.88
N ALA A 502 24.41 -2.82 -0.36
CA ALA A 502 24.46 -3.70 -1.53
C ALA A 502 25.64 -4.69 -1.50
N ASN A 503 26.59 -4.52 -0.57
CA ASN A 503 27.66 -5.48 -0.27
C ASN A 503 27.31 -6.44 0.90
N GLY A 504 26.09 -6.40 1.43
CA GLY A 504 25.58 -7.29 2.48
C GLY A 504 25.80 -6.82 3.93
N LEU A 505 26.56 -5.74 4.17
CA LEU A 505 26.76 -5.20 5.53
C LEU A 505 25.46 -4.64 6.10
N LYS A 506 25.21 -4.90 7.40
CA LYS A 506 23.95 -4.56 8.07
C LYS A 506 24.14 -3.59 9.20
N TYR A 507 23.32 -2.55 9.18
CA TYR A 507 23.23 -1.56 10.24
C TYR A 507 21.78 -1.47 10.74
N GLU A 508 21.60 -1.34 12.06
CA GLU A 508 20.29 -1.18 12.70
C GLU A 508 20.24 0.13 13.48
N LEU A 509 19.25 0.98 13.20
CA LEU A 509 18.89 2.12 14.07
C LEU A 509 17.89 1.64 15.13
N ILE A 510 18.23 1.88 16.39
CA ILE A 510 17.35 1.71 17.54
C ILE A 510 17.28 3.03 18.31
N GLY A 511 16.08 3.60 18.46
CA GLY A 511 15.87 4.77 19.31
C GLY A 511 14.42 5.23 19.32
N GLU A 512 14.13 6.20 20.18
CA GLU A 512 12.83 6.87 20.24
C GLU A 512 12.89 8.22 19.53
N PHE A 513 11.79 8.61 18.88
CA PHE A 513 11.75 9.81 18.04
C PHE A 513 11.87 11.09 18.90
N GLY A 514 13.08 11.66 18.94
CA GLY A 514 13.28 13.08 19.28
C GLY A 514 14.44 13.42 20.20
N HIS A 515 15.20 12.44 20.73
CA HIS A 515 16.28 12.72 21.69
C HIS A 515 17.57 11.89 21.50
N HIS A 516 17.49 10.57 21.40
CA HIS A 516 18.69 9.72 21.35
C HIS A 516 18.50 8.45 20.50
N PHE A 517 19.49 8.13 19.68
CA PHE A 517 19.50 6.93 18.83
C PHE A 517 20.85 6.20 18.89
N LEU A 518 20.77 4.88 18.84
CA LEU A 518 21.90 3.96 18.70
C LEU A 518 21.91 3.44 17.25
N VAL A 519 23.04 3.56 16.56
CA VAL A 519 23.30 2.78 15.35
C VAL A 519 24.16 1.59 15.72
N LYS A 520 23.67 0.38 15.46
CA LYS A 520 24.48 -0.84 15.45
C LYS A 520 25.01 -1.10 14.05
N LYS A 521 26.19 -1.71 13.95
CA LYS A 521 26.72 -2.40 12.77
C LYS A 521 26.97 -3.84 13.17
N ASP A 522 26.35 -4.80 12.47
CA ASP A 522 26.48 -6.24 12.76
C ASP A 522 26.30 -6.54 14.28
N ASP A 523 25.21 -5.99 14.84
CA ASP A 523 24.84 -5.97 16.27
C ASP A 523 25.77 -5.19 17.25
N VAL A 524 26.97 -4.77 16.87
CA VAL A 524 27.89 -3.97 17.69
C VAL A 524 27.53 -2.47 17.62
N LEU A 525 27.59 -1.75 18.75
CA LEU A 525 27.33 -0.30 18.77
C LEU A 525 28.38 0.46 17.93
N PHE A 526 27.90 1.20 16.93
CA PHE A 526 28.70 1.88 15.90
C PHE A 526 28.71 3.41 16.07
N CYS A 527 27.57 4.01 16.37
CA CYS A 527 27.51 5.42 16.78
C CYS A 527 26.34 5.73 17.73
N THR A 528 26.48 6.80 18.50
CA THR A 528 25.38 7.42 19.25
C THR A 528 25.01 8.76 18.66
N MET A 529 23.72 9.07 18.64
CA MET A 529 23.17 10.27 17.99
C MET A 529 22.32 11.04 19.00
N TRP A 530 22.55 12.34 19.11
CA TRP A 530 21.88 13.22 20.08
C TRP A 530 21.14 14.36 19.37
N ASP A 531 19.85 14.47 19.64
CA ASP A 531 18.95 15.52 19.15
C ASP A 531 18.64 16.50 20.29
N ASN A 532 19.37 17.62 20.31
CA ASN A 532 19.05 18.79 21.11
C ASN A 532 18.55 19.90 20.18
N LYS A 533 17.53 20.63 20.64
CA LYS A 533 16.72 21.58 19.83
C LYS A 533 17.50 22.69 19.10
N GLU A 534 18.77 22.93 19.47
CA GLU A 534 19.62 23.99 18.92
C GLU A 534 20.85 23.43 18.18
N VAL A 535 21.30 22.19 18.49
CA VAL A 535 22.52 21.58 17.93
C VAL A 535 22.37 20.05 17.91
N PHE A 536 22.53 19.45 16.73
CA PHE A 536 22.60 18.00 16.57
C PHE A 536 24.05 17.52 16.74
N LYS A 537 24.26 16.43 17.49
CA LYS A 537 25.59 15.82 17.70
C LYS A 537 25.63 14.36 17.26
N LEU A 538 26.73 13.94 16.64
CA LEU A 538 26.88 12.64 16.01
C LEU A 538 28.22 11.98 16.36
N ASP A 539 28.22 11.14 17.39
CA ASP A 539 29.41 10.45 17.88
C ASP A 539 29.65 9.15 17.07
N ILE A 540 30.18 9.28 15.85
CA ILE A 540 30.52 8.11 15.01
C ILE A 540 31.88 7.52 15.39
N ASN A 541 31.89 6.27 15.84
CA ASN A 541 33.11 5.54 16.17
C ASN A 541 33.71 4.84 14.93
N THR A 542 34.00 5.60 13.86
CA THR A 542 34.69 5.10 12.66
C THR A 542 35.64 6.13 12.06
N THR A 543 36.67 5.65 11.37
CA THR A 543 37.54 6.44 10.49
C THR A 543 37.20 6.28 9.00
N ASN A 544 36.22 5.42 8.66
CA ASN A 544 35.84 5.15 7.28
C ASN A 544 34.76 6.12 6.79
N SER A 545 35.15 7.06 5.92
CA SER A 545 34.26 8.08 5.35
C SER A 545 33.05 7.52 4.60
N ALA A 546 33.12 6.30 4.05
CA ALA A 546 31.96 5.66 3.43
C ALA A 546 30.88 5.32 4.47
N GLU A 547 31.28 4.82 5.64
CA GLU A 547 30.33 4.48 6.72
C GLU A 547 29.72 5.73 7.35
N VAL A 548 30.51 6.81 7.48
CA VAL A 548 30.02 8.14 7.88
C VAL A 548 28.88 8.60 6.96
N MET A 549 29.04 8.48 5.63
CA MET A 549 27.98 8.81 4.66
C MET A 549 26.72 7.95 4.81
N HIS A 550 26.84 6.69 5.25
CA HIS A 550 25.69 5.84 5.51
C HIS A 550 24.91 6.27 6.77
N VAL A 551 25.60 6.59 7.86
CA VAL A 551 24.98 7.17 9.07
C VAL A 551 24.28 8.50 8.76
N ILE A 552 24.92 9.37 7.99
CA ILE A 552 24.32 10.64 7.54
C ILE A 552 23.05 10.37 6.73
N ALA A 553 23.08 9.44 5.77
CA ALA A 553 21.89 9.09 4.99
C ALA A 553 20.74 8.61 5.89
N MET A 554 21.00 7.67 6.81
CA MET A 554 20.01 7.16 7.78
C MET A 554 19.38 8.28 8.62
N TYR A 555 20.18 9.28 8.99
CA TYR A 555 19.71 10.42 9.76
C TYR A 555 18.81 11.36 8.94
N MET A 556 19.15 11.65 7.68
CA MET A 556 18.29 12.49 6.82
C MET A 556 16.94 11.81 6.53
N ILE A 557 16.93 10.49 6.34
CA ILE A 557 15.71 9.67 6.24
C ILE A 557 14.80 9.87 7.47
N MET A 558 15.39 9.92 8.66
CA MET A 558 14.66 10.06 9.93
C MET A 558 14.13 11.48 10.14
N LEU A 559 14.90 12.52 9.75
CA LEU A 559 14.45 13.91 9.77
C LEU A 559 13.23 14.10 8.86
N GLU A 560 13.29 13.59 7.64
CA GLU A 560 12.16 13.63 6.70
C GLU A 560 10.89 12.97 7.26
N GLN A 561 11.03 11.82 7.92
CA GLN A 561 9.91 11.15 8.57
C GLN A 561 9.32 11.98 9.72
N ARG A 562 10.11 12.82 10.43
CA ARG A 562 9.60 13.76 11.45
C ARG A 562 8.85 14.94 10.85
N ILE A 563 9.34 15.48 9.72
CA ILE A 563 8.67 16.53 8.95
C ILE A 563 7.33 16.01 8.42
N ALA A 564 7.36 14.88 7.71
CA ALA A 564 6.18 14.27 7.07
C ALA A 564 5.11 13.78 8.07
N THR A 565 5.48 13.43 9.30
CA THR A 565 4.52 13.03 10.36
C THR A 565 3.95 14.21 11.17
N GLY A 566 4.24 15.46 10.80
CA GLY A 566 3.62 16.65 11.40
C GLY A 566 4.04 16.93 12.84
N ASN A 567 5.05 16.25 13.39
CA ASN A 567 5.56 16.42 14.76
C ASN A 567 6.47 17.67 14.87
N PHE A 568 5.97 18.80 14.37
CA PHE A 568 6.69 20.07 14.19
C PHE A 568 6.13 21.19 15.07
N SER A 569 6.03 20.93 16.38
CA SER A 569 5.51 21.87 17.38
C SER A 569 6.55 22.86 17.95
N ALA A 570 7.76 22.91 17.38
CA ALA A 570 8.90 23.63 17.96
C ALA A 570 9.83 24.34 16.94
N TRP A 571 9.39 24.57 15.71
CA TRP A 571 10.12 25.42 14.74
C TRP A 571 9.31 26.69 14.47
N LYS A 572 9.45 27.67 15.38
CA LYS A 572 9.27 29.08 15.00
C LYS A 572 10.62 29.58 14.48
N LEU A 573 10.66 29.86 13.18
CA LEU A 573 11.56 30.86 12.61
C LEU A 573 11.01 32.26 12.90
#